data_AF-F7C8G3-F1
#
_entry.id   AF-F7C8G3-F1
#
_cell.length_a   1.000
_cell.length_b   1.000
_cell.length_c   1.000
_cell.angle_alpha   90.00
_cell.angle_beta   90.00
_cell.angle_gamma   90.00
#
_symmetry.space_group_name_H-M   'P 1'
#
loop_
_entity.id
_entity.type
_entity.pdbx_description
1 polymer ?
#
loop_
_entity_poly.entity_id
_entity_poly.type
_entity_poly.pdbx_seq_one_letter_code
_entity_poly.pdbx_strand_id
1 'polypeptide(L)'
;MAKLSEKFEARGSEAVESAFARRSSCPSDARLSPGRGHCRERRWHLPNKPARLDPAAAGNDADAPTAPASGGEGEPHSQHRDARLGSIDKELKAGDAGAGSAPTALGTPWQREPRVEVMDPARGTQRQLPRPCHVLVLLNPCGGKGKALELFRSHVQPLLAQEDVSFKLLLTERRNHARELVRAEELGHWDALVVMSGDGLMHEVVNGLMERPDWETAIQKPLCSLPAGSGNALAASVNHYAGFEQVTDEDLLTNCTLLLCRRLLAPMNLLSLQTASGLRLFSVLSLAWGFIADVDLESEKFRCLGEVRFTLGTFLRLAALRIYRGQLAYLPVERVVSKMPTSPALDRQNQQGPVDAHLVPLEEPVPSHWTVVPEQDFVLVLVLLHSHLGSEMFAAPMGRCEAGTMHLFYIRAGVSRAMLLRIFLAMQNGRHMEYDCPYLVYVPVVAFRLEPKDECCVD
;
A
#
# COMPACT_ATOMS: atom_id res chain seq x y z
N MET A 1 7.05 -24.61 19.30
CA MET A 1 6.33 -23.50 19.95
C MET A 1 7.23 -22.76 20.94
N ALA A 2 7.70 -23.37 22.05
CA ALA A 2 8.56 -22.69 23.04
C ALA A 2 9.90 -22.16 22.47
N LYS A 3 10.65 -22.96 21.70
CA LYS A 3 11.98 -22.56 21.17
C LYS A 3 11.96 -21.48 20.08
N LEU A 4 10.82 -21.26 19.42
CA LEU A 4 10.61 -20.16 18.45
C LEU A 4 10.08 -18.91 19.14
N SER A 5 9.30 -19.07 20.22
CA SER A 5 8.93 -17.99 21.15
C SER A 5 10.18 -17.38 21.77
N GLU A 6 11.09 -18.19 22.32
CA GLU A 6 12.32 -17.72 22.99
C GLU A 6 13.27 -16.93 22.08
N LYS A 7 13.43 -17.34 20.81
CA LYS A 7 14.29 -16.60 19.86
C LYS A 7 13.72 -15.25 19.45
N PHE A 8 12.40 -15.08 19.47
CA PHE A 8 11.73 -13.81 19.18
C PHE A 8 11.53 -12.96 20.44
N GLU A 9 11.31 -13.56 21.61
CA GLU A 9 11.37 -12.88 22.92
C GLU A 9 12.74 -12.27 23.16
N ALA A 10 13.83 -12.96 22.82
CA ALA A 10 15.18 -12.40 22.94
C ALA A 10 15.38 -11.13 22.09
N ARG A 11 14.94 -11.14 20.82
CA ARG A 11 15.03 -9.97 19.92
C ARG A 11 14.07 -8.85 20.29
N GLY A 12 12.87 -9.19 20.77
CA GLY A 12 11.89 -8.23 21.28
C GLY A 12 12.31 -7.59 22.60
N SER A 13 12.92 -8.37 23.50
CA SER A 13 13.41 -7.90 24.80
C SER A 13 14.61 -6.97 24.66
N GLU A 14 15.56 -7.26 23.77
CA GLU A 14 16.69 -6.34 23.48
C GLU A 14 16.21 -4.99 22.95
N ALA A 15 15.17 -4.99 22.09
CA ALA A 15 14.58 -3.76 21.57
C ALA A 15 13.81 -2.97 22.65
N VAL A 16 13.15 -3.67 23.58
CA VAL A 16 12.39 -3.08 24.71
C VAL A 16 13.33 -2.53 25.78
N GLU A 17 14.42 -3.22 26.13
CA GLU A 17 15.44 -2.73 27.07
C GLU A 17 16.19 -1.51 26.51
N SER A 18 16.51 -1.50 25.21
CA SER A 18 17.11 -0.33 24.54
C SER A 18 16.19 0.91 24.55
N ALA A 19 14.87 0.68 24.53
CA ALA A 19 13.87 1.75 24.60
C ALA A 19 13.65 2.26 26.04
N PHE A 20 13.72 1.38 27.05
CA PHE A 20 13.62 1.76 28.46
C PHE A 20 14.85 2.53 28.95
N ALA A 21 16.05 2.15 28.47
CA ALA A 21 17.30 2.84 28.78
C ALA A 21 17.36 4.29 28.25
N ARG A 22 16.52 4.66 27.26
CA ARG A 22 16.43 6.03 26.71
C ARG A 22 15.34 6.89 27.36
N ARG A 23 14.51 6.31 28.23
CA ARG A 23 13.46 7.04 28.98
C ARG A 23 13.98 7.74 30.25
N SER A 24 15.21 7.44 30.68
CA SER A 24 15.81 7.96 31.90
C SER A 24 16.55 9.30 31.74
N SER A 25 16.55 9.91 30.56
CA SER A 25 17.29 11.15 30.26
C SER A 25 16.47 12.25 29.56
N CYS A 26 15.23 12.48 30.00
CA CYS A 26 14.46 13.67 29.63
C CYS A 26 13.81 14.29 30.88
N PRO A 27 14.08 15.56 31.21
CA PRO A 27 13.47 16.22 32.36
C PRO A 27 12.00 16.58 32.06
N SER A 28 11.16 16.30 33.05
CA SER A 28 9.71 16.55 33.10
C SER A 28 9.37 18.00 33.45
N ASP A 29 8.21 18.42 32.93
CA ASP A 29 7.33 19.53 33.37
C ASP A 29 7.75 20.99 33.22
N ALA A 30 7.03 21.70 32.33
CA ALA A 30 6.64 23.10 32.55
C ALA A 30 5.25 23.37 31.90
N ARG A 31 4.24 23.59 32.76
CA ARG A 31 2.93 24.16 32.42
C ARG A 31 3.06 25.65 32.16
N LEU A 32 2.52 26.17 31.05
CA LEU A 32 2.13 27.59 30.95
C LEU A 32 0.90 27.77 30.03
N SER A 33 -0.07 28.51 30.54
CA SER A 33 -1.35 28.93 29.94
C SER A 33 -1.18 30.11 28.94
N PRO A 34 -2.21 30.52 28.17
CA PRO A 34 -2.03 31.18 26.87
C PRO A 34 -1.94 32.71 26.95
N GLY A 35 -1.09 33.30 26.12
CA GLY A 35 -0.95 34.75 25.93
C GLY A 35 -0.88 35.12 24.45
N ARG A 36 -1.71 36.10 24.06
CA ARG A 36 -1.79 36.70 22.72
C ARG A 36 -0.47 37.34 22.30
N GLY A 37 -0.11 37.29 21.01
CA GLY A 37 1.01 38.08 20.48
C GLY A 37 1.28 37.90 18.99
N HIS A 38 0.95 38.95 18.24
CA HIS A 38 1.20 39.29 16.84
C HIS A 38 2.24 38.55 15.97
N CYS A 39 1.84 38.47 14.69
CA CYS A 39 2.63 38.28 13.46
C CYS A 39 4.00 38.95 13.47
N ARG A 40 5.03 38.21 13.01
CA ARG A 40 6.16 38.74 12.24
C ARG A 40 6.69 37.68 11.27
N GLU A 41 6.53 37.97 9.98
CA GLU A 41 7.26 37.32 8.87
C GLU A 41 8.78 37.41 9.12
N ARG A 42 9.50 36.31 8.89
CA ARG A 42 10.97 36.33 8.76
C ARG A 42 11.37 35.81 7.39
N ARG A 43 11.66 36.77 6.51
CA ARG A 43 12.34 36.61 5.23
C ARG A 43 13.84 36.38 5.49
N TRP A 44 14.39 35.27 5.01
CA TRP A 44 15.83 35.00 5.10
C TRP A 44 16.53 35.44 3.81
N HIS A 45 17.52 36.32 3.94
CA HIS A 45 18.38 36.79 2.86
C HIS A 45 19.62 35.87 2.70
N LEU A 46 19.91 35.47 1.46
CA LEU A 46 21.17 34.84 1.02
C LEU A 46 22.29 35.90 0.92
N PRO A 47 23.57 35.55 1.21
CA PRO A 47 24.71 36.32 0.73
C PRO A 47 25.31 35.72 -0.55
N ASN A 48 25.61 36.63 -1.48
CA ASN A 48 26.26 36.43 -2.79
C ASN A 48 27.74 36.01 -2.70
N LYS A 49 28.19 35.32 -3.76
CA LYS A 49 29.60 35.16 -4.19
C LYS A 49 30.24 36.52 -4.56
N PRO A 50 31.58 36.61 -4.54
CA PRO A 50 32.37 36.76 -5.80
C PRO A 50 33.70 35.94 -5.71
N ALA A 51 34.56 35.74 -6.71
CA ALA A 51 34.66 35.98 -8.15
C ALA A 51 35.77 35.04 -8.70
N ARG A 52 35.81 34.90 -10.03
CA ARG A 52 36.78 34.15 -10.85
C ARG A 52 38.22 34.68 -10.75
N LEU A 53 39.19 33.80 -10.97
CA LEU A 53 40.49 34.06 -11.62
C LEU A 53 41.01 32.76 -12.28
N ASP A 54 41.17 32.81 -13.60
CA ASP A 54 42.01 31.95 -14.49
C ASP A 54 43.14 32.89 -15.05
N PRO A 55 44.16 32.46 -15.84
CA PRO A 55 44.52 31.14 -16.41
C PRO A 55 46.05 30.78 -16.37
N ALA A 56 46.42 29.68 -17.07
CA ALA A 56 47.71 29.31 -17.71
C ALA A 56 48.66 28.38 -16.90
N ALA A 57 49.46 27.47 -17.46
CA ALA A 57 49.61 26.76 -18.75
C ALA A 57 50.79 25.75 -18.61
N ALA A 58 50.82 24.70 -19.46
CA ALA A 58 51.95 23.79 -19.79
C ALA A 58 52.45 22.80 -18.70
N GLY A 59 52.85 21.54 -18.97
CA GLY A 59 53.05 20.74 -20.19
C GLY A 59 53.51 19.30 -19.82
N ASN A 60 53.49 18.38 -20.80
CA ASN A 60 54.32 17.18 -21.12
C ASN A 60 55.04 16.40 -19.97
N ASP A 61 55.18 15.06 -19.91
CA ASP A 61 55.63 14.01 -20.84
C ASP A 61 55.19 12.62 -20.28
N ALA A 62 54.69 11.67 -21.08
CA ALA A 62 55.38 10.52 -21.69
C ALA A 62 56.13 9.54 -20.74
N ASP A 63 55.62 8.31 -20.60
CA ASP A 63 56.39 7.06 -20.78
C ASP A 63 55.52 5.79 -20.62
N ALA A 64 55.72 4.84 -21.54
CA ALA A 64 55.23 3.45 -21.52
C ALA A 64 56.46 2.51 -21.32
N PRO A 65 56.45 1.16 -21.51
CA PRO A 65 55.37 0.17 -21.62
C PRO A 65 55.66 -1.14 -20.80
N THR A 66 54.88 -2.19 -21.10
CA THR A 66 55.22 -3.64 -21.24
C THR A 66 54.73 -4.67 -20.20
N ALA A 67 54.03 -5.69 -20.73
CA ALA A 67 53.58 -6.95 -20.12
C ALA A 67 54.73 -7.98 -19.99
N PRO A 68 54.53 -9.21 -19.46
CA PRO A 68 53.91 -10.31 -20.25
C PRO A 68 53.09 -11.36 -19.46
N ALA A 69 52.52 -12.31 -20.20
CA ALA A 69 51.66 -13.43 -19.78
C ALA A 69 52.40 -14.78 -19.65
N SER A 70 51.77 -15.76 -18.99
CA SER A 70 51.79 -17.25 -19.20
C SER A 70 51.17 -17.92 -17.96
N GLY A 71 50.49 -19.07 -17.92
CA GLY A 71 50.08 -20.14 -18.85
C GLY A 71 49.10 -21.06 -18.06
N GLY A 72 48.19 -21.81 -18.72
CA GLY A 72 48.13 -23.30 -18.76
C GLY A 72 47.89 -23.99 -17.39
N GLU A 73 47.03 -24.99 -17.15
CA GLU A 73 46.30 -26.03 -17.88
C GLU A 73 45.17 -26.50 -16.92
N GLY A 74 44.00 -26.96 -17.36
CA GLY A 74 43.75 -28.38 -17.58
C GLY A 74 42.36 -28.81 -17.04
N GLU A 75 41.53 -29.34 -17.93
CA GLU A 75 40.30 -30.11 -17.66
C GLU A 75 40.68 -31.61 -17.44
N PRO A 76 39.82 -32.52 -16.89
CA PRO A 76 38.72 -33.06 -17.70
C PRO A 76 37.45 -33.60 -16.96
N HIS A 77 36.36 -33.65 -17.74
CA HIS A 77 35.22 -34.58 -17.80
C HIS A 77 34.86 -35.56 -16.66
N SER A 78 33.56 -35.62 -16.33
CA SER A 78 32.77 -36.86 -16.50
C SER A 78 31.25 -36.58 -16.65
N GLN A 79 30.63 -37.32 -17.58
CA GLN A 79 29.19 -37.40 -17.88
C GLN A 79 28.55 -38.65 -17.19
N HIS A 80 27.21 -38.63 -17.11
CA HIS A 80 26.21 -39.73 -16.97
C HIS A 80 25.29 -39.55 -15.74
N ARG A 81 23.97 -39.79 -15.76
CA ARG A 81 23.04 -40.37 -16.73
C ARG A 81 21.59 -40.07 -16.28
N ASP A 82 20.68 -39.99 -17.24
CA ASP A 82 19.22 -40.05 -17.06
C ASP A 82 18.74 -41.33 -16.37
N ALA A 83 17.62 -41.23 -15.64
CA ALA A 83 16.65 -42.32 -15.48
C ALA A 83 15.23 -41.79 -15.23
N ARG A 84 14.36 -41.96 -16.23
CA ARG A 84 12.89 -41.94 -16.12
C ARG A 84 12.39 -43.27 -15.55
N LEU A 85 11.31 -43.25 -14.78
CA LEU A 85 10.30 -44.29 -14.49
C LEU A 85 9.23 -43.56 -13.63
N GLY A 86 7.91 -43.65 -13.78
CA GLY A 86 6.98 -44.48 -14.53
C GLY A 86 5.61 -44.36 -13.82
N SER A 87 4.56 -44.11 -14.60
CA SER A 87 3.14 -43.90 -14.21
C SER A 87 2.53 -45.02 -13.36
N ILE A 88 1.55 -44.70 -12.50
CA ILE A 88 0.32 -45.53 -12.33
C ILE A 88 -0.90 -44.64 -12.00
N ASP A 89 -1.89 -44.68 -12.89
CA ASP A 89 -3.27 -44.21 -12.75
C ASP A 89 -4.11 -45.07 -11.81
N LYS A 90 -5.12 -44.47 -11.16
CA LYS A 90 -6.34 -45.21 -10.75
C LYS A 90 -7.56 -44.28 -10.71
N GLU A 91 -8.37 -44.38 -11.77
CA GLU A 91 -9.76 -43.96 -11.83
C GLU A 91 -10.65 -44.76 -10.86
N LEU A 92 -11.67 -44.09 -10.30
CA LEU A 92 -12.91 -44.70 -9.82
C LEU A 92 -14.10 -43.79 -10.21
N LYS A 93 -14.92 -44.29 -11.13
CA LYS A 93 -16.35 -43.96 -11.40
C LYS A 93 -17.21 -44.49 -10.22
N ALA A 94 -18.45 -44.09 -9.89
CA ALA A 94 -19.52 -43.28 -10.49
C ALA A 94 -20.55 -42.92 -9.38
N GLY A 95 -21.51 -42.03 -9.67
CA GLY A 95 -22.79 -41.95 -8.93
C GLY A 95 -23.55 -40.63 -9.11
N ASP A 96 -24.55 -40.64 -9.99
CA ASP A 96 -25.48 -39.54 -10.29
C ASP A 96 -26.79 -39.71 -9.50
N ALA A 97 -27.32 -38.63 -8.92
CA ALA A 97 -28.72 -38.44 -8.50
C ALA A 97 -28.96 -36.99 -8.04
N GLY A 98 -29.85 -36.27 -8.72
CA GLY A 98 -30.08 -34.83 -8.54
C GLY A 98 -31.13 -34.41 -7.50
N ALA A 99 -31.18 -33.10 -7.24
CA ALA A 99 -32.36 -32.28 -6.96
C ALA A 99 -31.91 -30.81 -6.74
N GLY A 100 -32.68 -29.85 -7.27
CA GLY A 100 -32.30 -28.44 -7.31
C GLY A 100 -32.18 -27.75 -5.95
N SER A 101 -31.08 -27.01 -5.78
CA SER A 101 -30.89 -26.02 -4.72
C SER A 101 -30.15 -24.80 -5.31
N ALA A 102 -30.53 -23.59 -4.90
CA ALA A 102 -29.84 -22.36 -5.25
C ALA A 102 -28.33 -22.46 -4.94
N PRO A 103 -27.43 -21.86 -5.74
CA PRO A 103 -26.01 -22.11 -5.60
C PRO A 103 -25.49 -21.47 -4.31
N THR A 104 -25.12 -22.32 -3.35
CA THR A 104 -24.31 -21.95 -2.19
C THR A 104 -22.93 -21.55 -2.69
N ALA A 105 -22.44 -20.38 -2.27
CA ALA A 105 -21.14 -19.86 -2.66
C ALA A 105 -20.02 -20.72 -2.06
N LEU A 106 -19.64 -21.79 -2.76
CA LEU A 106 -18.34 -22.44 -2.60
C LEU A 106 -17.31 -21.54 -3.27
N GLY A 107 -16.41 -20.95 -2.49
CA GLY A 107 -15.24 -20.28 -3.04
C GLY A 107 -14.50 -21.23 -3.96
N THR A 108 -14.25 -20.81 -5.19
CA THR A 108 -13.47 -21.58 -6.16
C THR A 108 -12.07 -21.85 -5.59
N PRO A 109 -11.58 -23.10 -5.61
CA PRO A 109 -10.19 -23.40 -5.25
C PRO A 109 -9.25 -22.55 -6.11
N TRP A 110 -8.31 -21.87 -5.46
CA TRP A 110 -7.32 -21.06 -6.15
C TRP A 110 -6.44 -21.95 -7.03
N GLN A 111 -6.40 -21.68 -8.33
CA GLN A 111 -5.43 -22.30 -9.25
C GLN A 111 -4.37 -21.27 -9.64
N ARG A 112 -3.10 -21.67 -9.51
CA ARG A 112 -1.93 -20.86 -9.85
C ARG A 112 -1.82 -20.70 -11.37
N GLU A 113 -2.25 -19.57 -11.90
CA GLU A 113 -1.74 -19.08 -13.18
C GLU A 113 -0.55 -18.14 -12.92
N PRO A 114 0.68 -18.47 -13.35
CA PRO A 114 1.81 -17.57 -13.19
C PRO A 114 1.72 -16.47 -14.23
N ARG A 115 1.04 -15.37 -13.89
CA ARG A 115 1.17 -14.11 -14.62
C ARG A 115 1.65 -13.02 -13.66
N VAL A 116 2.96 -12.95 -13.49
CA VAL A 116 3.57 -11.65 -13.21
C VAL A 116 3.46 -10.90 -14.54
N GLU A 117 2.37 -10.17 -14.73
CA GLU A 117 2.36 -9.10 -15.73
C GLU A 117 3.30 -8.01 -15.19
N VAL A 118 4.61 -8.24 -15.39
CA VAL A 118 5.62 -7.18 -15.42
C VAL A 118 5.04 -6.16 -16.36
N MET A 119 4.93 -4.90 -15.91
CA MET A 119 4.35 -3.78 -16.63
C MET A 119 4.51 -3.95 -18.15
N ASP A 120 3.48 -4.48 -18.81
CA ASP A 120 3.56 -4.81 -20.24
C ASP A 120 3.72 -3.47 -20.97
N PRO A 121 4.85 -3.22 -21.66
CA PRO A 121 5.04 -1.97 -22.39
C PRO A 121 4.05 -1.82 -23.57
N ALA A 122 3.23 -2.84 -23.86
CA ALA A 122 2.36 -2.88 -25.02
C ALA A 122 0.86 -2.82 -24.67
N ARG A 123 0.35 -1.65 -24.26
CA ARG A 123 -1.02 -1.16 -24.59
C ARG A 123 -1.24 0.27 -24.09
N GLY A 124 -0.99 1.23 -24.99
CA GLY A 124 -1.27 2.66 -24.79
C GLY A 124 -0.01 3.51 -24.75
N THR A 125 -0.08 4.72 -25.29
CA THR A 125 0.98 5.74 -25.19
C THR A 125 1.35 5.93 -23.72
N GLN A 126 2.50 5.41 -23.28
CA GLN A 126 2.96 5.58 -21.90
C GLN A 126 3.01 7.08 -21.59
N ARG A 127 2.14 7.54 -20.69
CA ARG A 127 2.19 8.93 -20.22
C ARG A 127 3.43 9.07 -19.35
N GLN A 128 4.21 10.11 -19.63
CA GLN A 128 5.43 10.43 -18.91
C GLN A 128 5.38 11.88 -18.42
N LEU A 129 5.96 12.16 -17.26
CA LEU A 129 6.22 13.55 -16.85
C LEU A 129 7.24 14.20 -17.79
N PRO A 130 7.18 15.53 -18.01
CA PRO A 130 8.17 16.22 -18.84
C PRO A 130 9.58 16.18 -18.24
N ARG A 131 10.58 16.50 -19.07
CA ARG A 131 11.96 16.78 -18.64
C ARG A 131 12.39 18.14 -19.20
N PRO A 132 12.76 19.13 -18.36
CA PRO A 132 12.68 19.12 -16.89
C PRO A 132 11.21 19.07 -16.41
N CYS A 133 11.01 18.77 -15.11
CA CYS A 133 9.70 18.91 -14.47
C CYS A 133 9.78 19.63 -13.12
N HIS A 134 8.65 20.16 -12.67
CA HIS A 134 8.47 20.87 -11.41
C HIS A 134 7.42 20.18 -10.53
N VAL A 135 7.79 19.77 -9.32
CA VAL A 135 6.92 18.99 -8.43
C VAL A 135 6.69 19.68 -7.08
N LEU A 136 5.48 19.51 -6.53
CA LEU A 136 5.18 19.90 -5.16
C LEU A 136 5.43 18.71 -4.24
N VAL A 137 6.34 18.85 -3.27
CA VAL A 137 6.63 17.82 -2.27
C VAL A 137 5.89 18.15 -0.98
N LEU A 138 4.89 17.34 -0.64
CA LEU A 138 4.19 17.37 0.64
C LEU A 138 4.86 16.37 1.59
N LEU A 139 5.49 16.88 2.66
CA LEU A 139 6.26 16.07 3.59
C LEU A 139 5.74 16.20 5.01
N ASN A 140 5.55 15.07 5.69
CA ASN A 140 5.28 15.05 7.13
C ASN A 140 6.60 14.88 7.91
N PRO A 141 7.10 15.92 8.62
CA PRO A 141 8.37 15.86 9.30
C PRO A 141 8.37 14.87 10.48
N CYS A 142 7.20 14.55 11.05
CA CYS A 142 7.06 13.55 12.10
C CYS A 142 7.10 12.10 11.56
N GLY A 143 7.06 11.92 10.23
CA GLY A 143 7.24 10.63 9.58
C GLY A 143 8.62 10.01 9.84
N GLY A 144 8.72 8.68 9.72
CA GLY A 144 10.01 7.98 9.78
C GLY A 144 10.73 8.16 11.11
N LYS A 145 9.97 8.14 12.23
CA LYS A 145 10.49 8.43 13.58
C LYS A 145 11.10 9.83 13.69
N GLY A 146 10.56 10.81 12.96
CA GLY A 146 11.03 12.20 12.94
C GLY A 146 12.16 12.48 11.96
N LYS A 147 12.52 11.53 11.09
CA LYS A 147 13.66 11.64 10.16
C LYS A 147 13.28 11.98 8.72
N ALA A 148 11.99 12.12 8.41
CA ALA A 148 11.52 12.30 7.03
C ALA A 148 12.23 13.46 6.28
N LEU A 149 12.45 14.60 6.93
CA LEU A 149 13.15 15.74 6.33
C LEU A 149 14.64 15.48 6.09
N GLU A 150 15.30 14.74 6.99
CA GLU A 150 16.70 14.32 6.83
C GLU A 150 16.85 13.32 5.68
N LEU A 151 15.94 12.34 5.61
CA LEU A 151 15.86 11.36 4.52
C LEU A 151 15.63 12.03 3.18
N PHE A 152 14.74 13.04 3.12
CA PHE A 152 14.53 13.82 1.91
C PHE A 152 15.82 14.49 1.43
N ARG A 153 16.57 15.14 2.33
CA ARG A 153 17.81 15.84 1.98
C ARG A 153 18.94 14.89 1.56
N SER A 154 19.04 13.74 2.20
CA SER A 154 20.14 12.80 1.99
C SER A 154 19.90 11.83 0.82
N HIS A 155 18.67 11.34 0.63
CA HIS A 155 18.37 10.28 -0.34
C HIS A 155 17.56 10.78 -1.54
N VAL A 156 16.64 11.73 -1.34
CA VAL A 156 15.71 12.16 -2.40
C VAL A 156 16.27 13.33 -3.20
N GLN A 157 16.64 14.41 -2.53
CA GLN A 157 17.07 15.67 -3.14
C GLN A 157 18.25 15.51 -4.12
N PRO A 158 19.30 14.71 -3.85
CA PRO A 158 20.39 14.51 -4.80
C PRO A 158 19.93 13.86 -6.12
N LEU A 159 19.05 12.86 -6.03
CA LEU A 159 18.51 12.16 -7.20
C LEU A 159 17.61 13.07 -8.04
N LEU A 160 16.78 13.89 -7.38
CA LEU A 160 15.96 14.88 -8.09
C LEU A 160 16.80 15.91 -8.83
N ALA A 161 17.89 16.38 -8.21
CA ALA A 161 18.81 17.35 -8.82
C ALA A 161 19.55 16.77 -10.03
N GLN A 162 19.98 15.50 -9.97
CA GLN A 162 20.63 14.81 -11.08
C GLN A 162 19.71 14.60 -12.28
N GLU A 163 18.41 14.48 -12.03
CA GLU A 163 17.43 14.11 -13.06
C GLU A 163 16.58 15.29 -13.53
N ASP A 164 16.97 16.54 -13.28
CA ASP A 164 16.25 17.76 -13.68
C ASP A 164 14.80 17.81 -13.14
N VAL A 165 14.60 17.33 -11.92
CA VAL A 165 13.33 17.46 -11.18
C VAL A 165 13.47 18.58 -10.16
N SER A 166 12.95 19.75 -10.50
CA SER A 166 12.87 20.87 -9.58
C SER A 166 11.68 20.68 -8.62
N PHE A 167 11.79 21.17 -7.38
CA PHE A 167 10.73 20.96 -6.40
C PHE A 167 10.49 22.16 -5.48
N LYS A 168 9.28 22.25 -4.94
CA LYS A 168 8.95 23.06 -3.76
C LYS A 168 8.56 22.13 -2.62
N LEU A 169 9.18 22.32 -1.45
CA LEU A 169 8.88 21.51 -0.27
C LEU A 169 7.86 22.25 0.62
N LEU A 170 6.76 21.57 0.96
CA LEU A 170 5.78 22.01 1.95
C LEU A 170 5.71 21.00 3.09
N LEU A 171 5.84 21.49 4.32
CA LEU A 171 5.77 20.68 5.52
C LEU A 171 4.34 20.67 6.06
N THR A 172 3.80 19.48 6.26
CA THR A 172 2.48 19.31 6.89
C THR A 172 2.65 19.27 8.41
N GLU A 173 1.65 19.74 9.15
CA GLU A 173 1.80 20.03 10.59
C GLU A 173 0.77 19.29 11.46
N ARG A 174 -0.37 18.92 10.88
CA ARG A 174 -1.50 18.31 11.58
C ARG A 174 -2.29 17.43 10.62
N ARG A 175 -3.16 16.59 11.18
CA ARG A 175 -4.16 15.82 10.45
C ARG A 175 -5.02 16.75 9.58
N ASN A 176 -5.33 16.31 8.36
CA ASN A 176 -6.03 17.05 7.31
C ASN A 176 -5.31 18.31 6.77
N HIS A 177 -4.09 18.63 7.21
CA HIS A 177 -3.38 19.79 6.65
C HIS A 177 -3.06 19.58 5.16
N ALA A 178 -2.66 18.38 4.75
CA ALA A 178 -2.39 18.11 3.33
C ALA A 178 -3.68 18.17 2.48
N ARG A 179 -4.78 17.67 3.03
CA ARG A 179 -6.13 17.74 2.42
C ARG A 179 -6.53 19.19 2.16
N GLU A 180 -6.40 20.06 3.17
CA GLU A 180 -6.69 21.49 3.08
C GLU A 180 -5.79 22.21 2.06
N LEU A 181 -4.48 21.94 2.09
CA LEU A 181 -3.51 22.54 1.17
C LEU A 181 -3.83 22.19 -0.28
N VAL A 182 -3.98 20.90 -0.60
CA VAL A 182 -4.23 20.45 -1.98
C VAL A 182 -5.60 20.88 -2.51
N ARG A 183 -6.60 20.96 -1.63
CA ARG A 183 -7.91 21.49 -2.00
C ARG A 183 -7.83 22.97 -2.43
N ALA A 184 -6.94 23.76 -1.83
CA ALA A 184 -6.76 25.17 -2.15
C ALA A 184 -5.66 25.47 -3.20
N GLU A 185 -4.82 24.48 -3.53
CA GLU A 185 -3.63 24.67 -4.38
C GLU A 185 -3.97 24.95 -5.85
N GLU A 186 -3.15 25.75 -6.53
CA GLU A 186 -3.20 25.94 -7.98
C GLU A 186 -2.41 24.83 -8.69
N LEU A 187 -3.09 23.74 -9.02
CA LEU A 187 -2.47 22.53 -9.57
C LEU A 187 -1.82 22.71 -10.95
N GLY A 188 -2.11 23.81 -11.65
CA GLY A 188 -1.52 24.14 -12.96
C GLY A 188 -0.01 24.43 -12.91
N HIS A 189 0.51 24.84 -11.74
CA HIS A 189 1.94 25.13 -11.54
C HIS A 189 2.83 23.89 -11.40
N TRP A 190 2.24 22.71 -11.21
CA TRP A 190 2.95 21.50 -10.83
C TRP A 190 2.76 20.41 -11.87
N ASP A 191 3.83 19.73 -12.29
CA ASP A 191 3.73 18.56 -13.15
C ASP A 191 3.22 17.33 -12.37
N ALA A 192 3.57 17.23 -11.10
CA ALA A 192 3.13 16.17 -10.19
C ALA A 192 3.13 16.63 -8.72
N LEU A 193 2.36 15.92 -7.89
CA LEU A 193 2.43 16.02 -6.43
C LEU A 193 3.18 14.80 -5.88
N VAL A 194 4.25 15.05 -5.13
CA VAL A 194 5.05 14.03 -4.46
C VAL A 194 4.69 14.04 -2.98
N VAL A 195 4.27 12.91 -2.45
CA VAL A 195 3.84 12.76 -1.05
C VAL A 195 4.87 11.92 -0.33
N MET A 196 5.60 12.52 0.60
CA MET A 196 6.64 11.85 1.40
C MET A 196 6.17 11.66 2.85
N SER A 197 5.58 10.50 3.13
CA SER A 197 5.07 10.09 4.44
C SER A 197 4.69 8.60 4.42
N GLY A 198 3.65 8.18 5.14
CA GLY A 198 2.98 6.90 4.94
C GLY A 198 1.67 7.04 4.17
N ASP A 199 0.95 5.92 4.02
CA ASP A 199 -0.28 5.81 3.21
C ASP A 199 -1.36 6.85 3.59
N GLY A 200 -1.44 7.23 4.87
CA GLY A 200 -2.42 8.20 5.37
C GLY A 200 -2.30 9.61 4.76
N LEU A 201 -1.08 10.06 4.40
CA LEU A 201 -0.92 11.38 3.78
C LEU A 201 -1.38 11.36 2.32
N MET A 202 -1.17 10.25 1.61
CA MET A 202 -1.71 10.08 0.26
C MET A 202 -3.24 10.06 0.28
N HIS A 203 -3.84 9.41 1.29
CA HIS A 203 -5.27 9.45 1.51
C HIS A 203 -5.80 10.89 1.70
N GLU A 204 -5.12 11.72 2.52
CA GLU A 204 -5.48 13.13 2.68
C GLU A 204 -5.40 13.91 1.36
N VAL A 205 -4.32 13.73 0.60
CA VAL A 205 -4.11 14.40 -0.70
C VAL A 205 -5.21 14.04 -1.68
N VAL A 206 -5.52 12.76 -1.86
CA VAL A 206 -6.55 12.31 -2.80
C VAL A 206 -7.94 12.79 -2.41
N ASN A 207 -8.31 12.72 -1.13
CA ASN A 207 -9.60 13.27 -0.69
C ASN A 207 -9.66 14.80 -0.87
N GLY A 208 -8.54 15.50 -0.67
CA GLY A 208 -8.44 16.94 -0.94
C GLY A 208 -8.67 17.28 -2.41
N LEU A 209 -8.14 16.47 -3.35
CA LEU A 209 -8.40 16.62 -4.79
C LEU A 209 -9.86 16.34 -5.14
N MET A 210 -10.44 15.27 -4.60
CA MET A 210 -11.81 14.86 -4.89
C MET A 210 -12.88 15.80 -4.30
N GLU A 211 -12.51 16.64 -3.34
CA GLU A 211 -13.34 17.70 -2.78
C GLU A 211 -13.35 19.01 -3.56
N ARG A 212 -12.53 19.12 -4.61
CA ARG A 212 -12.49 20.36 -5.39
C ARG A 212 -13.68 20.41 -6.34
N PRO A 213 -14.16 21.62 -6.70
CA PRO A 213 -15.17 21.77 -7.75
C PRO A 213 -14.69 21.23 -9.11
N ASP A 214 -13.40 21.33 -9.39
CA ASP A 214 -12.71 20.83 -10.59
C ASP A 214 -12.12 19.42 -10.38
N TRP A 215 -12.72 18.59 -9.52
CA TRP A 215 -12.18 17.27 -9.16
C TRP A 215 -11.85 16.38 -10.38
N GLU A 216 -12.65 16.43 -11.45
CA GLU A 216 -12.46 15.62 -12.66
C GLU A 216 -11.11 15.86 -13.33
N THR A 217 -10.61 17.10 -13.29
CA THR A 217 -9.28 17.45 -13.82
C THR A 217 -8.22 17.38 -12.72
N ALA A 218 -8.56 17.76 -11.49
CA ALA A 218 -7.64 17.75 -10.36
C ALA A 218 -7.11 16.34 -10.04
N ILE A 219 -7.98 15.31 -10.04
CA ILE A 219 -7.60 13.92 -9.74
C ILE A 219 -6.67 13.32 -10.81
N GLN A 220 -6.62 13.90 -12.01
CA GLN A 220 -5.71 13.48 -13.07
C GLN A 220 -4.27 13.98 -12.86
N LYS A 221 -4.03 14.87 -11.87
CA LYS A 221 -2.68 15.31 -11.52
C LYS A 221 -1.85 14.10 -11.07
N PRO A 222 -0.70 13.80 -11.71
CA PRO A 222 0.13 12.68 -11.31
C PRO A 222 0.56 12.76 -9.84
N LEU A 223 0.45 11.64 -9.14
CA LEU A 223 0.82 11.50 -7.73
C LEU A 223 1.99 10.52 -7.60
N CYS A 224 2.92 10.81 -6.70
CA CYS A 224 4.04 9.95 -6.35
C CYS A 224 4.07 9.71 -4.84
N SER A 225 4.25 8.46 -4.42
CA SER A 225 4.40 8.09 -3.01
C SER A 225 5.86 7.79 -2.70
N LEU A 226 6.48 8.58 -1.82
CA LEU A 226 7.81 8.31 -1.28
C LEU A 226 7.67 7.86 0.19
N PRO A 227 8.17 6.67 0.55
CA PRO A 227 7.97 6.12 1.88
C PRO A 227 8.82 6.86 2.91
N ALA A 228 8.16 7.44 3.90
CA ALA A 228 8.75 8.00 5.10
C ALA A 228 7.79 7.85 6.28
N GLY A 229 6.90 6.85 6.25
CA GLY A 229 5.92 6.56 7.28
C GLY A 229 6.18 5.25 8.01
N SER A 230 5.26 4.88 8.91
CA SER A 230 5.21 3.56 9.53
C SER A 230 4.29 2.58 8.79
N GLY A 231 3.62 3.02 7.73
CA GLY A 231 2.81 2.21 6.82
C GLY A 231 3.03 2.74 5.41
N ASN A 232 3.66 1.93 4.56
CA ASN A 232 4.15 2.31 3.24
C ASN A 232 3.66 1.32 2.18
N ALA A 233 2.45 0.79 2.34
CA ALA A 233 1.91 -0.29 1.53
C ALA A 233 1.73 0.11 0.06
N LEU A 234 1.34 1.36 -0.21
CA LEU A 234 1.24 1.89 -1.58
C LEU A 234 2.62 1.95 -2.25
N ALA A 235 3.63 2.45 -1.54
CA ALA A 235 5.01 2.53 -2.05
C ALA A 235 5.58 1.13 -2.31
N ALA A 236 5.38 0.19 -1.38
CA ALA A 236 5.79 -1.21 -1.53
C ALA A 236 5.12 -1.89 -2.74
N SER A 237 3.83 -1.65 -2.94
CA SER A 237 3.09 -2.17 -4.09
C SER A 237 3.64 -1.63 -5.41
N VAL A 238 3.90 -0.32 -5.49
CA VAL A 238 4.49 0.32 -6.69
C VAL A 238 5.90 -0.20 -6.97
N ASN A 239 6.72 -0.37 -5.94
CA ASN A 239 8.05 -0.98 -6.04
C ASN A 239 7.97 -2.40 -6.63
N HIS A 240 7.04 -3.23 -6.12
CA HIS A 240 6.80 -4.57 -6.62
C HIS A 240 6.33 -4.58 -8.09
N TYR A 241 5.39 -3.71 -8.47
CA TYR A 241 4.91 -3.63 -9.86
C TYR A 241 6.01 -3.20 -10.84
N ALA A 242 7.01 -2.46 -10.36
CA ALA A 242 8.18 -2.07 -11.15
C ALA A 242 9.22 -3.20 -11.28
N GLY A 243 8.98 -4.37 -10.68
CA GLY A 243 9.87 -5.53 -10.76
C GLY A 243 11.07 -5.47 -9.82
N PHE A 244 11.04 -4.60 -8.80
CA PHE A 244 12.05 -4.59 -7.76
C PHE A 244 11.78 -5.66 -6.70
N GLU A 245 12.84 -6.09 -6.03
CA GLU A 245 12.76 -6.94 -4.84
C GLU A 245 11.97 -6.25 -3.72
N GLN A 246 11.40 -7.05 -2.82
CA GLN A 246 10.72 -6.56 -1.63
C GLN A 246 11.77 -6.02 -0.64
N VAL A 247 11.82 -4.68 -0.52
CA VAL A 247 12.78 -3.95 0.33
C VAL A 247 12.03 -3.01 1.28
N THR A 248 12.71 -2.58 2.35
CA THR A 248 12.16 -1.68 3.38
C THR A 248 12.98 -0.40 3.50
N ASP A 249 12.52 0.52 4.34
CA ASP A 249 13.28 1.69 4.80
C ASP A 249 13.95 2.52 3.67
N GLU A 250 15.24 2.82 3.78
CA GLU A 250 15.99 3.66 2.83
C GLU A 250 16.09 3.04 1.43
N ASP A 251 16.13 1.71 1.32
CA ASP A 251 16.16 1.02 0.02
C ASP A 251 14.84 1.19 -0.73
N LEU A 252 13.72 1.05 -0.02
CA LEU A 252 12.39 1.30 -0.59
C LEU A 252 12.24 2.77 -1.01
N LEU A 253 12.71 3.71 -0.17
CA LEU A 253 12.73 5.13 -0.50
C LEU A 253 13.55 5.42 -1.77
N THR A 254 14.72 4.79 -1.89
CA THR A 254 15.60 4.94 -3.05
C THR A 254 14.93 4.40 -4.31
N ASN A 255 14.35 3.20 -4.26
CA ASN A 255 13.64 2.62 -5.41
C ASN A 255 12.47 3.49 -5.85
N CYS A 256 11.62 3.95 -4.92
CA CYS A 256 10.50 4.83 -5.26
C CYS A 256 10.95 6.18 -5.81
N THR A 257 12.09 6.71 -5.34
CA THR A 257 12.67 7.94 -5.90
C THR A 257 13.21 7.73 -7.31
N LEU A 258 13.86 6.60 -7.58
CA LEU A 258 14.29 6.24 -8.93
C LEU A 258 13.10 6.10 -9.90
N LEU A 259 11.96 5.59 -9.43
CA LEU A 259 10.72 5.54 -10.22
C LEU A 259 10.20 6.94 -10.57
N LEU A 260 10.22 7.88 -9.62
CA LEU A 260 9.89 9.28 -9.90
C LEU A 260 10.82 9.88 -10.96
N CYS A 261 12.12 9.62 -10.86
CA CYS A 261 13.12 10.08 -11.84
C CYS A 261 12.91 9.49 -13.24
N ARG A 262 12.44 8.24 -13.34
CA ARG A 262 12.06 7.59 -14.62
C ARG A 262 10.80 8.21 -15.25
N ARG A 263 9.96 8.88 -14.44
CA ARG A 263 8.80 9.68 -14.88
C ARG A 263 7.66 8.91 -15.54
N LEU A 264 7.69 7.58 -15.56
CA LEU A 264 6.63 6.77 -16.15
C LEU A 264 5.39 6.81 -15.26
N LEU A 265 4.23 7.01 -15.88
CA LEU A 265 2.95 7.08 -15.19
C LEU A 265 2.12 5.83 -15.47
N ALA A 266 1.45 5.33 -14.45
CA ALA A 266 0.47 4.27 -14.57
C ALA A 266 -0.83 4.69 -13.88
N PRO A 267 -2.01 4.40 -14.47
CA PRO A 267 -3.28 4.63 -13.82
C PRO A 267 -3.44 3.71 -12.59
N MET A 268 -4.16 4.19 -11.59
CA MET A 268 -4.49 3.44 -10.37
C MET A 268 -6.00 3.47 -10.14
N ASN A 269 -6.55 2.36 -9.61
CA ASN A 269 -7.95 2.31 -9.19
C ASN A 269 -8.14 3.21 -7.97
N LEU A 270 -9.36 3.74 -7.82
CA LEU A 270 -9.77 4.53 -6.66
C LEU A 270 -11.09 4.00 -6.13
N LEU A 271 -11.16 3.73 -4.83
CA LEU A 271 -12.36 3.20 -4.19
C LEU A 271 -13.20 4.35 -3.60
N SER A 272 -14.42 4.54 -4.10
CA SER A 272 -15.41 5.42 -3.45
C SER A 272 -16.16 4.65 -2.36
N LEU A 273 -16.31 5.28 -1.21
CA LEU A 273 -16.97 4.71 -0.03
C LEU A 273 -18.06 5.67 0.45
N GLN A 274 -19.22 5.10 0.77
CA GLN A 274 -20.35 5.80 1.36
C GLN A 274 -20.69 5.14 2.69
N THR A 275 -20.87 5.93 3.74
CA THR A 275 -21.27 5.45 5.07
C THR A 275 -22.73 5.75 5.35
N ALA A 276 -23.32 5.05 6.32
CA ALA A 276 -24.69 5.31 6.77
C ALA A 276 -24.92 6.73 7.31
N SER A 277 -23.86 7.43 7.72
CA SER A 277 -23.94 8.84 8.14
C SER A 277 -24.01 9.82 6.96
N GLY A 278 -24.04 9.33 5.72
CA GLY A 278 -23.95 10.13 4.50
C GLY A 278 -22.54 10.66 4.21
N LEU A 279 -21.51 10.20 4.93
CA LEU A 279 -20.13 10.59 4.64
C LEU A 279 -19.66 9.87 3.39
N ARG A 280 -19.16 10.63 2.42
CA ARG A 280 -18.45 10.11 1.26
C ARG A 280 -16.95 10.33 1.41
N LEU A 281 -16.17 9.28 1.17
CA LEU A 281 -14.70 9.33 1.22
C LEU A 281 -14.11 8.44 0.12
N PHE A 282 -12.83 8.66 -0.18
CA PHE A 282 -12.10 7.89 -1.18
C PHE A 282 -10.92 7.16 -0.54
N SER A 283 -10.74 5.89 -0.88
CA SER A 283 -9.60 5.07 -0.47
C SER A 283 -8.69 4.75 -1.66
N VAL A 284 -7.39 4.93 -1.44
CA VAL A 284 -6.33 4.66 -2.42
C VAL A 284 -5.69 3.29 -2.24
N LEU A 285 -5.99 2.60 -1.14
CA LEU A 285 -5.27 1.40 -0.74
C LEU A 285 -6.22 0.31 -0.23
N SER A 286 -6.88 0.55 0.90
CA SER A 286 -7.67 -0.48 1.57
C SER A 286 -8.82 0.06 2.39
N LEU A 287 -9.75 -0.85 2.69
CA LEU A 287 -10.69 -0.75 3.80
C LEU A 287 -10.59 -2.06 4.59
N ALA A 288 -10.40 -1.95 5.91
CA ALA A 288 -10.31 -3.10 6.80
C ALA A 288 -11.38 -3.03 7.89
N TRP A 289 -11.95 -4.18 8.23
CA TRP A 289 -12.87 -4.34 9.37
C TRP A 289 -12.55 -5.64 10.11
N GLY A 290 -12.75 -5.62 11.43
CA GLY A 290 -12.40 -6.72 12.33
C GLY A 290 -10.91 -6.74 12.67
N PHE A 291 -10.30 -7.92 12.63
CA PHE A 291 -8.94 -8.16 13.16
C PHE A 291 -7.88 -7.15 12.68
N ILE A 292 -7.82 -6.86 11.37
CA ILE A 292 -6.82 -5.93 10.82
C ILE A 292 -7.04 -4.50 11.34
N ALA A 293 -8.30 -4.04 11.39
CA ALA A 293 -8.62 -2.71 11.91
C ALA A 293 -8.28 -2.57 13.39
N ASP A 294 -8.50 -3.62 14.19
CA ASP A 294 -8.08 -3.64 15.59
C ASP A 294 -6.55 -3.60 15.75
N VAL A 295 -5.81 -4.28 14.87
CA VAL A 295 -4.33 -4.21 14.84
C VAL A 295 -3.88 -2.79 14.51
N ASP A 296 -4.49 -2.14 13.52
CA ASP A 296 -4.19 -0.75 13.18
C ASP A 296 -4.42 0.16 14.38
N LEU A 297 -5.59 0.07 15.02
CA LEU A 297 -5.95 0.90 16.18
C LEU A 297 -5.01 0.65 17.37
N GLU A 298 -4.80 -0.60 17.75
CA GLU A 298 -4.03 -0.95 18.95
C GLU A 298 -2.53 -0.74 18.77
N SER A 299 -2.02 -0.81 17.54
CA SER A 299 -0.60 -0.60 17.24
C SER A 299 -0.20 0.89 17.23
N GLU A 300 -1.14 1.83 17.20
CA GLU A 300 -0.84 3.28 17.26
C GLU A 300 -0.07 3.66 18.53
N LYS A 301 -0.32 3.00 19.67
CA LYS A 301 0.44 3.23 20.91
C LYS A 301 1.92 2.83 20.80
N PHE A 302 2.27 2.05 19.76
CA PHE A 302 3.62 1.59 19.46
C PHE A 302 4.20 2.23 18.20
N ARG A 303 3.70 3.40 17.78
CA ARG A 303 4.16 4.11 16.57
C ARG A 303 5.67 4.37 16.52
N CYS A 304 6.33 4.46 17.68
CA CYS A 304 7.79 4.57 17.78
C CYS A 304 8.55 3.34 17.24
N LEU A 305 7.90 2.18 17.12
CA LEU A 305 8.50 0.96 16.59
C LEU A 305 8.57 0.95 15.05
N GLY A 306 7.90 1.88 14.35
CA GLY A 306 7.81 1.84 12.88
C GLY A 306 6.89 0.71 12.42
N GLU A 307 7.23 0.03 11.32
CA GLU A 307 6.37 -1.03 10.74
C GLU A 307 6.20 -2.25 11.67
N VAL A 308 7.20 -2.53 12.52
CA VAL A 308 7.18 -3.64 13.51
C VAL A 308 5.96 -3.56 14.45
N ARG A 309 5.37 -2.39 14.63
CA ARG A 309 4.14 -2.19 15.41
C ARG A 309 2.99 -3.09 14.95
N PHE A 310 2.89 -3.36 13.64
CA PHE A 310 1.81 -4.17 13.08
C PHE A 310 2.00 -5.64 13.42
N THR A 311 3.24 -6.13 13.38
CA THR A 311 3.61 -7.47 13.82
C THR A 311 3.30 -7.66 15.30
N LEU A 312 3.71 -6.72 16.15
CA LEU A 312 3.39 -6.75 17.59
C LEU A 312 1.89 -6.71 17.84
N GLY A 313 1.17 -5.79 17.19
CA GLY A 313 -0.28 -5.66 17.29
C GLY A 313 -0.99 -6.95 16.87
N THR A 314 -0.53 -7.59 15.80
CA THR A 314 -1.04 -8.89 15.33
C THR A 314 -0.88 -9.98 16.39
N PHE A 315 0.29 -10.10 17.01
CA PHE A 315 0.50 -11.10 18.07
C PHE A 315 -0.41 -10.87 19.28
N LEU A 316 -0.51 -9.62 19.75
CA LEU A 316 -1.39 -9.25 20.85
C LEU A 316 -2.86 -9.57 20.51
N ARG A 317 -3.28 -9.25 19.29
CA ARG A 317 -4.65 -9.49 18.86
C ARG A 317 -4.97 -10.94 18.61
N LEU A 318 -3.99 -11.72 18.18
CA LEU A 318 -4.12 -13.16 18.02
C LEU A 318 -4.26 -13.87 19.37
N ALA A 319 -3.56 -13.41 20.41
CA ALA A 319 -3.68 -13.95 21.76
C ALA A 319 -5.10 -13.75 22.35
N ALA A 320 -5.76 -12.65 21.98
CA ALA A 320 -7.13 -12.36 22.36
C ALA A 320 -8.05 -12.26 21.13
N LEU A 321 -8.01 -13.28 20.26
CA LEU A 321 -8.80 -13.30 19.02
C LEU A 321 -10.30 -13.07 19.28
N ARG A 322 -10.89 -12.14 18.53
CA ARG A 322 -12.32 -11.79 18.56
C ARG A 322 -12.98 -12.13 17.24
N ILE A 323 -14.30 -12.28 17.29
CA ILE A 323 -15.18 -12.45 16.13
C ILE A 323 -16.06 -11.20 16.06
N TYR A 324 -16.34 -10.76 14.85
CA TYR A 324 -17.11 -9.55 14.57
C TYR A 324 -18.34 -9.95 13.78
N ARG A 325 -19.51 -9.48 14.25
CA ARG A 325 -20.79 -9.79 13.61
C ARG A 325 -21.12 -8.72 12.58
N GLY A 326 -21.55 -9.14 11.40
CA GLY A 326 -21.87 -8.23 10.31
C GLY A 326 -22.46 -8.93 9.11
N GLN A 327 -22.98 -8.18 8.15
CA GLN A 327 -23.43 -8.70 6.85
C GLN A 327 -22.49 -8.19 5.76
N LEU A 328 -21.99 -9.11 4.93
CA LEU A 328 -21.14 -8.80 3.79
C LEU A 328 -21.88 -9.18 2.51
N ALA A 329 -21.95 -8.25 1.57
CA ALA A 329 -22.40 -8.49 0.21
C ALA A 329 -21.41 -7.88 -0.78
N TYR A 330 -21.27 -8.47 -1.96
CA TYR A 330 -20.36 -7.99 -2.98
C TYR A 330 -20.81 -8.29 -4.41
N LEU A 331 -20.30 -7.50 -5.35
CA LEU A 331 -20.48 -7.69 -6.78
C LEU A 331 -19.18 -8.22 -7.40
N PRO A 332 -19.10 -9.52 -7.71
CA PRO A 332 -17.90 -10.10 -8.34
C PRO A 332 -17.76 -9.64 -9.79
N VAL A 333 -16.52 -9.52 -10.25
CA VAL A 333 -16.18 -9.01 -11.60
C VAL A 333 -16.91 -9.79 -12.71
N GLU A 334 -16.98 -11.12 -12.60
CA GLU A 334 -17.63 -12.01 -13.57
C GLU A 334 -19.12 -11.69 -13.82
N ARG A 335 -19.82 -11.18 -12.80
CA ARG A 335 -21.26 -10.86 -12.91
C ARG A 335 -21.52 -9.51 -13.59
N VAL A 336 -20.54 -8.61 -13.59
CA VAL A 336 -20.66 -7.31 -14.28
C VAL A 336 -20.57 -7.51 -15.79
N VAL A 337 -19.63 -8.34 -16.24
CA VAL A 337 -19.41 -8.64 -17.66
C VAL A 337 -20.63 -9.29 -18.31
N SER A 338 -21.43 -10.04 -17.54
CA SER A 338 -22.63 -10.72 -18.04
C SER A 338 -23.91 -9.86 -18.03
N LYS A 339 -23.93 -8.73 -17.32
CA LYS A 339 -25.09 -7.83 -17.24
C LYS A 339 -24.63 -6.39 -17.10
N MET A 340 -24.42 -5.70 -18.23
CA MET A 340 -24.26 -4.25 -18.22
C MET A 340 -25.59 -3.57 -17.83
N PRO A 341 -25.65 -2.79 -16.74
CA PRO A 341 -26.79 -1.94 -16.47
C PRO A 341 -26.69 -0.68 -17.36
N THR A 342 -27.72 -0.43 -18.17
CA THR A 342 -28.03 0.92 -18.66
C THR A 342 -28.57 1.73 -17.48
N SER A 343 -27.72 2.52 -16.83
CA SER A 343 -28.18 3.47 -15.82
C SER A 343 -28.93 4.64 -16.49
N PRO A 344 -30.11 5.03 -15.98
CA PRO A 344 -30.78 6.25 -16.44
C PRO A 344 -29.97 7.48 -16.02
N ALA A 345 -29.99 8.51 -16.87
CA ALA A 345 -29.36 9.80 -16.61
C ALA A 345 -30.05 10.48 -15.42
N LEU A 346 -29.51 10.33 -14.21
CA LEU A 346 -29.88 11.13 -13.06
C LEU A 346 -29.12 12.46 -13.08
N ASP A 347 -29.83 13.53 -12.69
CA ASP A 347 -29.40 14.92 -12.76
C ASP A 347 -28.00 15.14 -12.15
N ARG A 348 -27.04 15.43 -13.02
CA ARG A 348 -25.63 15.71 -12.70
C ARG A 348 -25.40 17.02 -11.93
N GLN A 349 -26.45 17.80 -11.66
CA GLN A 349 -26.29 19.21 -11.29
C GLN A 349 -25.94 19.47 -9.81
N ASN A 350 -25.94 18.47 -8.92
CA ASN A 350 -25.72 18.70 -7.49
C ASN A 350 -24.88 17.65 -6.74
N GLN A 351 -24.22 16.72 -7.44
CA GLN A 351 -23.38 15.70 -6.80
C GLN A 351 -21.89 16.06 -6.88
N GLN A 352 -21.21 16.08 -5.73
CA GLN A 352 -19.76 16.26 -5.66
C GLN A 352 -19.07 14.88 -5.79
N GLY A 353 -18.31 14.70 -6.87
CA GLY A 353 -17.61 13.46 -7.22
C GLY A 353 -18.31 12.58 -8.28
N PRO A 354 -17.73 11.43 -8.63
CA PRO A 354 -18.27 10.52 -9.66
C PRO A 354 -19.59 9.87 -9.22
N VAL A 355 -20.36 9.32 -10.16
CA VAL A 355 -21.57 8.54 -9.85
C VAL A 355 -21.18 7.08 -9.59
N ASP A 356 -21.55 6.56 -8.42
CA ASP A 356 -21.31 5.15 -8.07
C ASP A 356 -22.43 4.26 -8.63
N ALA A 357 -22.42 4.01 -9.94
CA ALA A 357 -23.51 3.37 -10.68
C ALA A 357 -23.90 1.96 -10.21
N HIS A 358 -23.02 1.27 -9.48
CA HIS A 358 -23.31 -0.07 -8.92
C HIS A 358 -23.97 -0.03 -7.55
N LEU A 359 -24.01 1.13 -6.88
CA LEU A 359 -24.53 1.27 -5.53
C LEU A 359 -26.00 1.74 -5.56
N VAL A 360 -26.79 1.13 -4.68
CA VAL A 360 -28.12 1.62 -4.29
C VAL A 360 -28.01 2.23 -2.89
N PRO A 361 -28.98 3.08 -2.45
CA PRO A 361 -29.01 3.62 -1.09
C PRO A 361 -28.81 2.53 -0.03
N LEU A 362 -28.19 2.89 1.10
CA LEU A 362 -27.84 1.93 2.15
C LEU A 362 -29.07 1.34 2.85
N GLU A 363 -30.19 2.06 2.81
CA GLU A 363 -31.49 1.65 3.35
C GLU A 363 -32.21 0.60 2.48
N GLU A 364 -31.85 0.52 1.20
CA GLU A 364 -32.40 -0.44 0.25
C GLU A 364 -31.59 -1.74 0.26
N PRO A 365 -32.21 -2.92 0.07
CA PRO A 365 -31.45 -4.16 -0.06
C PRO A 365 -30.51 -4.10 -1.27
N VAL A 366 -29.35 -4.76 -1.15
CA VAL A 366 -28.43 -4.88 -2.29
C VAL A 366 -29.12 -5.52 -3.51
N PRO A 367 -28.75 -5.14 -4.74
CA PRO A 367 -29.37 -5.70 -5.93
C PRO A 367 -29.30 -7.23 -5.97
N SER A 368 -30.33 -7.88 -6.49
CA SER A 368 -30.47 -9.35 -6.49
C SER A 368 -29.36 -10.10 -7.24
N HIS A 369 -28.60 -9.42 -8.10
CA HIS A 369 -27.46 -10.00 -8.81
C HIS A 369 -26.15 -9.98 -8.00
N TRP A 370 -26.12 -9.32 -6.84
CA TRP A 370 -24.99 -9.36 -5.91
C TRP A 370 -24.92 -10.71 -5.20
N THR A 371 -23.75 -11.04 -4.67
CA THR A 371 -23.56 -12.18 -3.78
C THR A 371 -23.67 -11.71 -2.34
N VAL A 372 -24.62 -12.26 -1.58
CA VAL A 372 -24.73 -12.04 -0.13
C VAL A 372 -24.05 -13.21 0.57
N VAL A 373 -23.06 -12.92 1.42
CA VAL A 373 -22.37 -13.93 2.22
C VAL A 373 -23.33 -14.44 3.29
N PRO A 374 -23.60 -15.76 3.36
CA PRO A 374 -24.56 -16.31 4.31
C PRO A 374 -24.04 -16.25 5.75
N GLU A 375 -22.72 -16.33 5.95
CA GLU A 375 -22.11 -16.14 7.26
C GLU A 375 -22.22 -14.70 7.74
N GLN A 376 -22.46 -14.55 9.04
CA GLN A 376 -22.52 -13.24 9.69
C GLN A 376 -21.39 -13.01 10.68
N ASP A 377 -20.57 -14.03 10.93
CA ASP A 377 -19.51 -14.00 11.94
C ASP A 377 -18.14 -14.09 11.24
N PHE A 378 -17.36 -13.01 11.35
CA PHE A 378 -16.08 -12.85 10.66
C PHE A 378 -14.95 -12.62 11.66
N VAL A 379 -13.75 -13.08 11.32
CA VAL A 379 -12.52 -12.60 11.98
C VAL A 379 -12.07 -11.28 11.36
N LEU A 380 -12.15 -11.16 10.03
CA LEU A 380 -11.85 -9.93 9.31
C LEU A 380 -12.55 -9.88 7.96
N VAL A 381 -12.72 -8.66 7.48
CA VAL A 381 -13.02 -8.34 6.08
C VAL A 381 -12.00 -7.29 5.63
N LEU A 382 -11.37 -7.51 4.48
CA LEU A 382 -10.37 -6.63 3.89
C LEU A 382 -10.68 -6.41 2.41
N VAL A 383 -10.89 -5.16 2.04
CA VAL A 383 -10.89 -4.71 0.65
C VAL A 383 -9.55 -4.05 0.37
N LEU A 384 -8.87 -4.47 -0.69
CA LEU A 384 -7.51 -4.06 -1.00
C LEU A 384 -7.35 -3.80 -2.51
N LEU A 385 -6.81 -2.65 -2.88
CA LEU A 385 -6.61 -2.23 -4.27
C LEU A 385 -5.25 -2.64 -4.83
N HIS A 386 -4.32 -3.05 -3.97
CA HIS A 386 -2.92 -3.27 -4.31
C HIS A 386 -2.33 -4.55 -3.73
N SER A 387 -1.10 -4.89 -4.10
CA SER A 387 -0.47 -6.16 -3.71
C SER A 387 -0.08 -6.23 -2.23
N HIS A 388 0.28 -5.11 -1.61
CA HIS A 388 0.85 -5.09 -0.26
C HIS A 388 -0.06 -4.43 0.78
N LEU A 389 0.03 -4.88 2.04
CA LEU A 389 -0.51 -4.22 3.25
C LEU A 389 0.57 -3.46 4.05
N GLY A 390 1.83 -3.62 3.67
CA GLY A 390 3.01 -3.00 4.27
C GLY A 390 4.25 -3.45 3.50
N SER A 391 5.43 -2.89 3.80
CA SER A 391 6.64 -3.21 3.01
C SER A 391 7.02 -4.69 3.08
N GLU A 392 6.70 -5.37 4.18
CA GLU A 392 6.92 -6.80 4.38
C GLU A 392 5.64 -7.65 4.37
N MET A 393 4.52 -7.15 3.81
CA MET A 393 3.24 -7.86 3.82
C MET A 393 2.63 -7.95 2.42
N PHE A 394 3.06 -8.96 1.65
CA PHE A 394 2.52 -9.27 0.32
C PHE A 394 1.17 -10.02 0.42
N ALA A 395 0.10 -9.24 0.54
CA ALA A 395 -1.25 -9.73 0.85
C ALA A 395 -2.04 -10.23 -0.36
N ALA A 396 -1.78 -9.73 -1.56
CA ALA A 396 -2.47 -10.15 -2.78
C ALA A 396 -1.50 -10.69 -3.85
N PRO A 397 -1.01 -11.94 -3.68
CA PRO A 397 -0.02 -12.55 -4.57
C PRO A 397 -0.57 -12.98 -5.93
N MET A 398 -1.88 -12.92 -6.13
CA MET A 398 -2.54 -13.28 -7.38
C MET A 398 -2.36 -12.27 -8.52
N GLY A 399 -1.69 -11.14 -8.26
CA GLY A 399 -1.36 -10.15 -9.27
C GLY A 399 -2.04 -8.80 -9.04
N ARG A 400 -1.72 -7.84 -9.91
CA ARG A 400 -2.26 -6.48 -9.87
C ARG A 400 -3.75 -6.51 -10.23
N CYS A 401 -4.56 -5.70 -9.55
CA CYS A 401 -5.95 -5.48 -9.93
C CYS A 401 -6.06 -4.95 -11.37
N GLU A 402 -6.94 -5.56 -12.17
CA GLU A 402 -7.40 -4.98 -13.43
C GLU A 402 -8.12 -3.64 -13.19
N ALA A 403 -8.23 -2.82 -14.24
CA ALA A 403 -8.91 -1.53 -14.15
C ALA A 403 -10.35 -1.68 -13.62
N GLY A 404 -10.70 -0.92 -12.58
CA GLY A 404 -12.03 -0.96 -11.96
C GLY A 404 -12.30 -2.16 -11.04
N THR A 405 -11.29 -2.97 -10.72
CA THR A 405 -11.42 -4.12 -9.81
C THR A 405 -10.64 -3.93 -8.52
N MET A 406 -11.02 -4.67 -7.49
CA MET A 406 -10.34 -4.72 -6.19
C MET A 406 -10.37 -6.12 -5.60
N HIS A 407 -9.42 -6.41 -4.73
CA HIS A 407 -9.35 -7.66 -3.99
C HIS A 407 -10.25 -7.58 -2.75
N LEU A 408 -11.17 -8.54 -2.59
CA LEU A 408 -11.92 -8.73 -1.36
C LEU A 408 -11.45 -10.03 -0.69
N PHE A 409 -10.99 -9.90 0.54
CA PHE A 409 -10.66 -11.00 1.43
C PHE A 409 -11.60 -10.98 2.62
N TYR A 410 -12.04 -12.15 3.07
CA TYR A 410 -12.64 -12.27 4.39
C TYR A 410 -12.26 -13.59 5.03
N ILE A 411 -12.17 -13.60 6.36
CA ILE A 411 -11.92 -14.80 7.13
C ILE A 411 -13.15 -15.10 7.97
N ARG A 412 -13.75 -16.27 7.73
CA ARG A 412 -14.92 -16.77 8.48
C ARG A 412 -14.54 -17.12 9.92
N ALA A 413 -15.49 -16.99 10.84
CA ALA A 413 -15.34 -17.53 12.19
C ALA A 413 -15.04 -19.05 12.16
N GLY A 414 -14.34 -19.54 13.19
CA GLY A 414 -13.96 -20.95 13.34
C GLY A 414 -12.50 -21.27 12.96
N VAL A 415 -11.80 -20.34 12.31
CA VAL A 415 -10.35 -20.49 12.06
C VAL A 415 -9.56 -20.55 13.37
N SER A 416 -8.59 -21.47 13.46
CA SER A 416 -7.72 -21.54 14.65
C SER A 416 -6.69 -20.41 14.68
N ARG A 417 -6.30 -19.97 15.88
CA ARG A 417 -5.21 -19.00 16.08
C ARG A 417 -3.90 -19.46 15.41
N ALA A 418 -3.61 -20.76 15.47
CA ALA A 418 -2.42 -21.33 14.85
C ALA A 418 -2.46 -21.29 13.31
N MET A 419 -3.65 -21.36 12.70
CA MET A 419 -3.80 -21.18 11.26
C MET A 419 -3.68 -19.70 10.88
N LEU A 420 -4.32 -18.79 11.61
CA LEU A 420 -4.16 -17.34 11.40
C LEU A 420 -2.70 -16.90 11.50
N LEU A 421 -1.95 -17.42 12.48
CA LEU A 421 -0.52 -17.15 12.59
C LEU A 421 0.25 -17.63 11.36
N ARG A 422 -0.07 -18.82 10.85
CA ARG A 422 0.57 -19.37 9.64
C ARG A 422 0.27 -18.53 8.41
N ILE A 423 -0.98 -18.07 8.25
CA ILE A 423 -1.40 -17.15 7.19
C ILE A 423 -0.61 -15.85 7.30
N PHE A 424 -0.56 -15.24 8.48
CA PHE A 424 0.16 -13.99 8.71
C PHE A 424 1.66 -14.11 8.38
N LEU A 425 2.34 -15.13 8.89
CA LEU A 425 3.77 -15.35 8.62
C LEU A 425 4.05 -15.65 7.15
N ALA A 426 3.18 -16.38 6.47
CA ALA A 426 3.33 -16.65 5.04
C ALA A 426 3.01 -15.45 4.14
N MET A 427 2.33 -14.43 4.66
CA MET A 427 2.06 -13.18 3.96
C MET A 427 3.32 -12.40 3.63
N GLN A 428 4.40 -12.57 4.41
CA GLN A 428 5.69 -11.94 4.13
C GLN A 428 6.23 -12.25 2.73
N ASN A 429 5.95 -13.46 2.23
CA ASN A 429 6.40 -13.95 0.93
C ASN A 429 5.24 -14.23 -0.03
N GLY A 430 4.02 -13.76 0.29
CA GLY A 430 2.83 -14.01 -0.56
C GLY A 430 2.41 -15.48 -0.68
N ARG A 431 2.79 -16.34 0.27
CA ARG A 431 2.51 -17.80 0.20
C ARG A 431 1.30 -18.26 1.01
N HIS A 432 0.60 -17.32 1.65
CA HIS A 432 -0.51 -17.63 2.55
C HIS A 432 -1.72 -18.26 1.84
N MET A 433 -1.87 -18.03 0.53
CA MET A 433 -2.91 -18.66 -0.29
C MET A 433 -2.63 -20.14 -0.55
N GLU A 434 -1.37 -20.62 -0.43
CA GLU A 434 -0.99 -22.02 -0.65
C GLU A 434 -1.48 -22.97 0.46
N TYR A 435 -1.98 -22.42 1.58
CA TYR A 435 -2.52 -23.25 2.66
C TYR A 435 -3.92 -23.79 2.38
N ASP A 436 -4.60 -23.30 1.32
CA ASP A 436 -5.98 -23.66 0.98
C ASP A 436 -6.91 -23.64 2.21
N CYS A 437 -6.75 -22.62 3.06
CA CYS A 437 -7.49 -22.49 4.30
C CYS A 437 -8.98 -22.27 3.99
N PRO A 438 -9.90 -23.18 4.38
CA PRO A 438 -11.31 -23.08 4.00
C PRO A 438 -12.06 -21.90 4.66
N TYR A 439 -11.41 -21.24 5.62
CA TYR A 439 -11.94 -20.04 6.29
C TYR A 439 -11.54 -18.75 5.58
N LEU A 440 -10.41 -18.74 4.86
CA LEU A 440 -9.94 -17.58 4.11
C LEU A 440 -10.56 -17.62 2.71
N VAL A 441 -11.40 -16.64 2.43
CA VAL A 441 -12.01 -16.49 1.11
C VAL A 441 -11.42 -15.27 0.43
N TYR A 442 -11.14 -15.42 -0.87
CA TYR A 442 -10.71 -14.37 -1.77
C TYR A 442 -11.67 -14.29 -2.95
N VAL A 443 -12.03 -13.07 -3.36
CA VAL A 443 -12.83 -12.82 -4.56
C VAL A 443 -12.48 -11.45 -5.18
N PRO A 444 -12.25 -11.37 -6.50
CA PRO A 444 -12.16 -10.09 -7.19
C PRO A 444 -13.55 -9.45 -7.35
N VAL A 445 -13.68 -8.19 -6.96
CA VAL A 445 -14.98 -7.48 -6.93
C VAL A 445 -14.86 -6.09 -7.53
N VAL A 446 -15.99 -5.51 -7.92
CA VAL A 446 -16.10 -4.09 -8.34
C VAL A 446 -16.83 -3.23 -7.32
N ALA A 447 -17.63 -3.83 -6.45
CA ALA A 447 -18.39 -3.16 -5.41
C ALA A 447 -18.64 -4.11 -4.23
N PHE A 448 -18.83 -3.55 -3.05
CA PHE A 448 -19.19 -4.30 -1.84
C PHE A 448 -20.08 -3.46 -0.92
N ARG A 449 -20.76 -4.13 0.00
CA ARG A 449 -21.47 -3.54 1.13
C ARG A 449 -21.12 -4.36 2.37
N LEU A 450 -20.72 -3.66 3.42
CA LEU A 450 -20.41 -4.24 4.72
C LEU A 450 -21.23 -3.51 5.78
N GLU A 451 -22.03 -4.26 6.52
CA GLU A 451 -22.91 -3.77 7.58
C GLU A 451 -22.51 -4.43 8.90
N PRO A 452 -21.60 -3.81 9.68
CA PRO A 452 -21.30 -4.27 11.03
C PRO A 452 -22.58 -4.28 11.87
N LYS A 453 -22.79 -5.36 12.61
CA LYS A 453 -23.87 -5.47 13.60
C LYS A 453 -23.25 -5.25 14.96
N ASP A 454 -23.65 -4.18 15.63
CA ASP A 454 -23.32 -4.04 17.04
C ASP A 454 -23.91 -5.26 17.77
N GLU A 455 -23.10 -5.87 18.65
CA GLU A 455 -23.69 -6.67 19.70
C GLU A 455 -24.60 -5.71 20.46
N CYS A 456 -25.92 -5.91 20.38
CA CYS A 456 -26.79 -5.36 21.40
C CYS A 456 -26.14 -5.75 22.72
N CYS A 457 -25.64 -4.77 23.47
CA CYS A 457 -25.38 -4.93 24.88
C CYS A 457 -26.67 -5.54 25.44
N VAL A 458 -26.62 -6.84 25.74
CA VAL A 458 -27.66 -7.46 26.54
C VAL A 458 -27.44 -6.85 27.92
N ASP A 459 -28.33 -5.92 28.26
CA ASP A 459 -28.37 -5.20 29.54
C ASP A 459 -28.24 -6.12 30.76
#